data_AF-A0A920LE60-F1
#
_entry.id   AF-A0A920LE60-F1
#
_cell.length_a   1.000
_cell.length_b   1.000
_cell.length_c   1.000
_cell.angle_alpha   90.00
_cell.angle_beta   90.00
_cell.angle_gamma   90.00
#
_symmetry.space_group_name_H-M   'P 1'
#
loop_
_entity.id
_entity.type
_entity.pdbx_description
1 polymer ?
#
loop_
_entity_poly.entity_id
_entity_poly.type
_entity_poly.pdbx_seq_one_letter_code
_entity_poly.pdbx_strand_id
1 'polypeptide(L)'
;MIGGEDKSYKGMEVSYVNAFRHQRLINEGSKYGVFTTNRYFREGGYGNLIGIDGLLHLTQYGDFNLNFLKVSIKNQLQIGLKVRKHF
;
A
#
# COMPACT_ATOMS: atom_id res chain seq x y z
N MET A 1 -0.01 14.87 4.01
CA MET A 1 0.79 13.63 4.01
C MET A 1 0.47 12.88 5.28
N ILE A 2 -0.17 11.71 5.19
CA ILE A 2 -0.46 10.88 6.37
C ILE A 2 0.81 10.07 6.65
N GLY A 3 1.50 10.41 7.73
CA GLY A 3 2.67 9.69 8.22
C GLY A 3 2.26 8.32 8.75
N GLY A 4 2.29 7.32 7.87
CA GLY A 4 2.34 5.93 8.29
C GLY A 4 3.70 5.70 8.93
N GLU A 5 3.69 5.23 10.18
CA GLU A 5 4.89 4.93 10.97
C GLU A 5 5.93 4.21 10.13
N ASP A 6 7.02 4.93 9.88
CA ASP A 6 8.09 4.49 9.01
C ASP A 6 8.94 3.48 9.76
N LYS A 7 8.53 2.20 9.72
CA LYS A 7 9.50 1.10 9.79
C LYS A 7 10.15 0.99 8.42
N SER A 8 10.84 2.05 7.98
CA SER A 8 11.67 2.01 6.79
C SER A 8 12.83 1.06 7.09
N TYR A 9 12.79 -0.12 6.49
CA TYR A 9 13.98 -0.95 6.38
C TYR A 9 14.99 -0.18 5.53
N LYS A 10 15.98 0.46 6.19
CA LYS A 10 17.10 1.21 5.62
C LYS A 10 18.17 0.25 5.06
N GLY A 11 17.77 -0.76 4.31
CA GLY A 11 18.68 -1.60 3.54
C GLY A 11 18.90 -0.98 2.16
N MET A 12 20.15 -0.65 1.80
CA MET A 12 20.55 -0.32 0.43
C MET A 12 20.51 -1.58 -0.44
N GLU A 13 19.33 -2.17 -0.59
CA GLU A 13 19.16 -3.49 -1.17
C GLU A 13 18.25 -3.50 -2.38
N VAL A 14 18.55 -4.43 -3.28
CA VAL A 14 17.71 -4.72 -4.43
C VAL A 14 16.35 -5.17 -3.94
N SER A 15 15.34 -4.36 -4.26
CA SER A 15 13.94 -4.69 -4.02
C SER A 15 13.20 -4.77 -5.36
N TYR A 16 12.31 -5.73 -5.47
CA TYR A 16 11.41 -5.86 -6.61
C TYR A 16 10.07 -5.23 -6.22
N VAL A 17 9.61 -4.29 -7.04
CA VAL A 17 8.37 -3.55 -6.80
C VAL A 17 7.46 -3.69 -8.00
N ASN A 18 6.21 -4.11 -7.76
CA ASN A 18 5.14 -4.04 -8.75
C ASN A 18 4.03 -3.13 -8.23
N ALA A 19 3.51 -2.28 -9.10
CA ALA A 19 2.39 -1.40 -8.83
C ALA A 19 1.30 -1.66 -9.87
N PHE A 20 0.08 -1.81 -9.39
CA PHE A 20 -1.11 -1.89 -10.23
C PHE A 20 -2.06 -0.76 -9.82
N ARG A 21 -2.58 -0.04 -10.81
CA ARG A 21 -3.59 1.00 -10.62
C ARG A 21 -4.68 0.80 -11.64
N HIS A 22 -5.92 0.74 -11.14
CA HIS A 22 -7.10 0.82 -11.98
C HIS A 22 -7.85 2.10 -11.61
N GLN A 23 -8.16 2.92 -12.60
CA GLN A 23 -8.90 4.15 -12.40
C GLN A 23 -10.01 4.23 -13.44
N ARG A 24 -11.21 4.58 -13.01
CA ARG A 24 -12.36 4.81 -13.87
C ARG A 24 -12.85 6.24 -13.71
N LEU A 25 -13.08 6.89 -14.85
CA LEU A 25 -13.75 8.18 -14.93
C LEU A 25 -15.26 7.94 -14.92
N ILE A 26 -15.97 8.66 -14.05
CA ILE A 26 -17.43 8.67 -14.02
C ILE A 26 -17.93 9.78 -14.96
N ASN A 27 -17.30 10.95 -14.90
CA ASN A 27 -17.53 12.10 -15.77
C ASN A 27 -16.27 13.00 -15.77
N GLU A 28 -16.34 14.18 -16.40
CA GLU A 28 -15.20 15.10 -16.55
C GLU A 28 -14.63 15.63 -15.22
N GLY A 29 -15.38 15.55 -14.11
CA GLY A 29 -14.93 15.98 -12.78
C GLY A 29 -14.82 14.86 -11.74
N SER A 30 -15.41 13.70 -12.00
CA SER A 30 -15.54 12.61 -11.03
C SER A 30 -14.82 11.35 -11.49
N LYS A 31 -14.04 10.77 -10.60
CA LYS A 31 -13.25 9.55 -10.84
C LYS A 31 -13.13 8.74 -9.58
N TYR A 32 -12.91 7.45 -9.73
CA TYR A 32 -12.49 6.60 -8.63
C TYR A 32 -11.42 5.64 -9.09
N GLY A 33 -10.58 5.22 -8.16
CA GLY A 33 -9.44 4.39 -8.41
C GLY A 33 -9.18 3.42 -7.29
N VAL A 34 -8.54 2.33 -7.64
CA VAL A 34 -7.92 1.40 -6.72
C VAL A 34 -6.47 1.24 -7.12
N PHE A 35 -5.58 1.17 -6.16
CA PHE A 35 -4.18 0.94 -6.40
C PHE A 35 -3.62 -0.04 -5.39
N THR A 36 -2.69 -0.86 -5.84
CA THR A 36 -1.96 -1.76 -4.97
C THR A 36 -0.51 -1.79 -5.40
N THR A 37 0.37 -1.87 -4.41
CA THR A 37 1.78 -2.11 -4.65
C THR A 37 2.22 -3.30 -3.82
N ASN A 38 3.14 -4.09 -4.36
CA ASN A 38 3.83 -5.12 -3.61
C ASN A 38 5.32 -4.87 -3.76
N ARG A 39 6.05 -5.01 -2.65
CA ARG A 39 7.49 -4.81 -2.55
C ARG A 39 8.10 -6.02 -1.87
N TYR A 40 9.06 -6.64 -2.54
CA TYR A 40 9.83 -7.78 -2.03
C TYR A 40 11.30 -7.37 -1.90
N PHE A 41 11.88 -7.54 -0.71
CA PHE A 41 13.30 -7.33 -0.45
C PHE A 41 14.07 -8.64 -0.56
N ARG A 42 15.26 -8.61 -1.17
CA ARG A 42 16.08 -9.81 -1.38
C ARG A 42 16.49 -10.49 -0.07
N GLU A 43 16.72 -9.74 1.01
CA GLU A 43 17.09 -10.29 2.33
C GLU A 43 15.91 -10.71 3.23
N GLY A 44 14.70 -10.80 2.66
CA GLY A 44 13.55 -11.27 3.42
C GLY A 44 12.79 -10.13 4.09
N GLY A 45 11.96 -9.49 3.30
CA GLY A 45 10.95 -8.53 3.74
C GLY A 45 9.87 -8.43 2.69
N TYR A 46 8.63 -8.36 3.12
CA TYR A 46 7.49 -8.18 2.23
C TYR A 46 6.63 -7.04 2.72
N GLY A 47 6.36 -6.09 1.84
CA GLY A 47 5.42 -5.01 2.08
C GLY A 47 4.40 -4.97 0.96
N ASN A 48 3.14 -4.84 1.30
CA ASN A 48 2.11 -4.49 0.32
C ASN A 48 1.30 -3.31 0.81
N LEU A 49 0.86 -2.54 -0.17
CA LEU A 49 -0.02 -1.42 0.02
C LEU A 49 -1.24 -1.63 -0.86
N ILE A 50 -2.41 -1.35 -0.31
CA ILE A 50 -3.66 -1.32 -1.05
C ILE A 50 -4.38 -0.03 -0.68
N GLY A 51 -4.90 0.66 -1.68
CA GLY A 51 -5.65 1.87 -1.48
C GLY A 51 -6.77 2.01 -2.48
N ILE A 52 -7.78 2.75 -2.09
CA ILE A 52 -8.86 3.22 -2.94
C ILE A 52 -8.91 4.74 -2.83
N ASP A 53 -9.12 5.40 -3.96
CA ASP A 53 -9.23 6.84 -4.06
C ASP A 53 -10.45 7.23 -4.91
N GLY A 54 -10.98 8.42 -4.65
CA GLY A 54 -12.15 8.94 -5.35
C GLY A 54 -12.21 10.45 -5.30
N LEU A 55 -12.61 11.05 -6.41
CA LEU A 55 -13.00 12.44 -6.52
C LEU A 55 -14.43 12.46 -7.06
N LEU A 56 -15.35 13.08 -6.34
CA LEU A 56 -16.72 13.29 -6.78
C LEU A 56 -16.96 14.78 -6.88
N HIS A 57 -17.15 15.26 -8.11
CA HIS A 57 -17.51 16.65 -8.39
C HIS A 57 -19.03 16.75 -8.45
N LEU A 58 -19.63 17.44 -7.48
CA LEU A 58 -21.06 17.73 -7.45
C LEU A 58 -21.23 19.25 -7.65
N THR A 59 -21.79 19.68 -8.78
CA THR A 59 -21.91 21.11 -9.13
C THR A 59 -22.56 21.96 -8.03
N GLN A 60 -23.48 21.38 -7.25
CA GLN A 60 -24.18 22.06 -6.16
C GLN A 60 -23.44 22.03 -4.82
N TYR A 61 -22.52 21.08 -4.61
CA TYR A 61 -21.92 20.81 -3.30
C TYR A 61 -20.38 20.89 -3.27
N GLY A 62 -19.74 21.01 -4.43
CA GLY A 62 -18.29 21.06 -4.58
C GLY A 62 -17.65 19.69 -4.77
N ASP A 63 -16.32 19.67 -4.62
CA ASP A 63 -15.47 18.49 -4.80
C ASP A 63 -15.31 17.70 -3.50
N PHE A 64 -15.63 16.42 -3.54
CA PHE A 64 -15.42 15.48 -2.45
C PHE A 64 -14.30 14.52 -2.80
N ASN A 65 -13.25 14.51 -1.99
CA ASN A 65 -12.14 13.61 -2.15
C ASN A 65 -12.14 12.54 -1.05
N LEU A 66 -12.09 11.28 -1.46
CA LEU A 66 -12.07 10.12 -0.57
C LEU A 66 -10.77 9.37 -0.83
N ASN A 67 -10.00 9.09 0.22
CA ASN A 67 -8.82 8.23 0.13
C ASN A 67 -8.81 7.28 1.32
N PHE A 68 -8.67 5.99 1.03
CA PHE A 68 -8.44 4.98 2.03
C PHE A 68 -7.19 4.21 1.66
N LEU A 69 -6.28 4.06 2.61
CA LEU A 69 -4.99 3.42 2.42
C LEU A 69 -4.77 2.40 3.54
N LYS A 70 -4.37 1.19 3.16
CA LYS A 70 -3.90 0.18 4.11
C LYS A 70 -2.51 -0.29 3.69
N VAL A 71 -1.60 -0.23 4.65
CA VAL A 71 -0.23 -0.68 4.51
C VAL A 71 -0.07 -1.93 5.36
N SER A 72 0.56 -2.97 4.80
CA SER A 72 0.97 -4.16 5.53
C SER A 72 2.44 -4.42 5.26
N ILE A 73 3.23 -4.48 6.34
CA ILE A 73 4.65 -4.77 6.30
C ILE A 73 4.90 -6.00 7.16
N LYS A 74 5.55 -7.00 6.58
CA LYS A 74 6.00 -8.21 7.26
C LYS A 74 7.50 -8.35 7.08
N ASN A 75 8.24 -8.37 8.18
CA ASN A 75 9.66 -8.74 8.17
C ASN A 75 9.77 -10.26 8.29
N GLN A 76 10.58 -10.91 7.44
CA GLN A 76 10.78 -12.36 7.52
C GLN A 76 11.55 -12.80 8.77
N LEU A 77 12.23 -11.89 9.47
CA LEU A 77 12.92 -12.19 10.74
C LEU A 77 12.00 -12.75 11.84
N GLN A 78 10.66 -12.61 11.74
CA GLN A 78 9.72 -13.26 12.68
C GLN A 78 9.25 -14.66 12.26
N ILE A 79 9.50 -15.08 11.02
CA ILE A 79 9.05 -16.39 10.49
C ILE A 79 10.15 -17.46 10.69
N GLY A 80 11.39 -17.04 10.95
CA GLY A 80 12.55 -17.92 11.15
C GLY A 80 12.75 -18.47 12.57
N LEU A 81 11.93 -18.12 13.57
CA LEU A 81 12.08 -18.67 14.93
C LEU A 81 10.75 -19.15 15.54
N LYS A 82 10.24 -20.25 14.98
CA LYS A 82 9.34 -21.15 15.74
C LYS A 82 9.81 -22.60 15.59
N VAL A 83 11.05 -22.86 15.97
CA VAL A 83 11.47 -24.23 16.34
C VAL A 83 11.19 -24.39 17.83
N ARG A 84 9.93 -24.72 18.15
CA ARG A 84 9.60 -25.31 19.45
C ARG A 84 9.84 -26.80 19.34
N LYS A 85 10.94 -27.26 19.94
CA LYS A 85 11.08 -28.52 20.69
C LYS A 85 12.53 -28.63 21.12
N HIS A 86 12.78 -28.95 22.39
CA HIS A 86 13.26 -30.27 22.79
C HIS A 86 13.19 -30.39 24.32
N PHE A 87 12.40 -31.38 24.74
CA PHE A 87 12.35 -32.13 26.01
C PHE A 87 12.07 -31.41 27.33
#